data_AF-A0A7V3NM47-F1
#
_entry.id   AF-A0A7V3NM47-F1
#
_cell.length_a   1.000
_cell.length_b   1.000
_cell.length_c   1.000
_cell.angle_alpha   90.00
_cell.angle_beta   90.00
_cell.angle_gamma   90.00
#
_symmetry.space_group_name_H-M   'P 1'
#
loop_
_entity.id
_entity.type
_entity.pdbx_description
1 polymer ?
#
loop_
_entity_poly.entity_id
_entity_poly.type
_entity_poly.pdbx_seq_one_letter_code
_entity_poly.pdbx_strand_id
1 'polypeptide(L)'
;MDPLTHILFSSALSRAEIIPHTREAEFIIVLAGVAPDIDMLYRFKSLAKYFIHHRKESHSLPGLFILSLPLLLIGKIFLHGLNFSQLYAGIWLGLLSHIFLDFLTVYGVPFFFPFREKFFNFGILFFLDPWLDILLLPAILDRFIQLPPAFPARISLFAVCIYLLFLSVMKILALIHGRKFFLEKSPETAQSHLYASPFPLNPFNWLLLRKSQNKIYRMRLSLIFGPGPISIFVSVPAEKLSPFLEKSPLFKALYGFSEFLFFKLSEQDSGTKISGWDLRMSNYGLAFHARAKFNQNAELVSEKFRYY
;
A
#
# COMPACT_ATOMS: atom_id res chain seq x y z
N MET A 1 -1.35 -4.06 3.22
CA MET A 1 -2.11 -4.05 4.47
C MET A 1 -1.14 -4.44 5.57
N ASP A 2 -1.50 -4.35 6.85
CA ASP A 2 -0.67 -4.92 7.90
C ASP A 2 -0.79 -6.47 7.92
N PRO A 3 0.21 -7.18 8.45
CA PRO A 3 0.21 -8.64 8.46
C PRO A 3 -0.94 -9.29 9.25
N LEU A 4 -1.49 -8.60 10.26
CA LEU A 4 -2.59 -9.16 11.06
C LEU A 4 -3.86 -9.25 10.21
N THR A 5 -4.21 -8.19 9.47
CA THR A 5 -5.35 -8.25 8.56
C THR A 5 -5.17 -9.35 7.51
N HIS A 6 -3.96 -9.53 6.96
CA HIS A 6 -3.70 -10.59 5.99
C HIS A 6 -3.97 -11.98 6.57
N ILE A 7 -3.50 -12.26 7.79
CA ILE A 7 -3.78 -13.51 8.51
C ILE A 7 -5.29 -13.70 8.71
N LEU A 8 -5.97 -12.67 9.21
CA LEU A 8 -7.41 -12.73 9.48
C LEU A 8 -8.23 -12.95 8.21
N PHE A 9 -7.89 -12.26 7.12
CA PHE A 9 -8.58 -12.38 5.84
C PHE A 9 -8.35 -13.74 5.20
N SER A 10 -7.11 -14.23 5.14
CA SER A 10 -6.80 -15.56 4.63
C SER A 10 -7.45 -16.67 5.47
N SER A 11 -7.48 -16.51 6.79
CA SER A 11 -8.23 -17.39 7.68
C SER A 11 -9.72 -17.38 7.35
N ALA A 12 -10.35 -16.20 7.19
CA ALA A 12 -11.75 -16.09 6.81
C ALA A 12 -12.05 -16.77 5.46
N LEU A 13 -11.19 -16.61 4.46
CA LEU A 13 -11.33 -17.26 3.15
C LEU A 13 -11.27 -18.79 3.24
N SER A 14 -10.32 -19.34 4.00
CA SER A 14 -10.23 -20.79 4.23
C SER A 14 -11.48 -21.33 4.93
N ARG A 15 -11.91 -20.64 5.99
CA ARG A 15 -12.97 -21.09 6.89
C ARG A 15 -14.36 -20.94 6.27
N ALA A 16 -14.52 -20.01 5.32
CA ALA A 16 -15.74 -19.88 4.51
C ALA A 16 -15.98 -21.07 3.56
N GLU A 17 -15.04 -22.02 3.48
CA GLU A 17 -15.09 -23.23 2.65
C GLU A 17 -15.08 -22.94 1.14
N ILE A 18 -14.33 -21.91 0.71
CA ILE A 18 -14.05 -21.69 -0.73
C ILE A 18 -13.32 -22.92 -1.32
N ILE A 19 -12.45 -23.51 -0.50
CA ILE A 19 -11.85 -24.84 -0.69
C ILE A 19 -12.31 -25.68 0.53
N PRO A 20 -12.57 -27.00 0.39
CA PRO A 20 -12.95 -27.84 1.52
C PRO A 20 -12.03 -27.61 2.73
N HIS A 21 -12.64 -27.18 3.84
CA HIS A 21 -11.88 -26.73 4.99
C HIS A 21 -11.23 -27.91 5.72
N THR A 22 -9.91 -27.81 5.89
CA THR A 22 -9.10 -28.66 6.76
C THR A 22 -8.05 -27.79 7.44
N ARG A 23 -7.45 -28.27 8.54
CA ARG A 23 -6.35 -27.56 9.21
C ARG A 23 -5.16 -27.32 8.27
N GLU A 24 -4.87 -28.27 7.39
CA GLU A 24 -3.80 -28.15 6.39
C GLU A 24 -4.14 -27.10 5.33
N ALA A 25 -5.39 -27.05 4.86
CA ALA A 25 -5.84 -26.04 3.91
C ALA A 25 -5.77 -24.64 4.53
N GLU A 26 -6.25 -24.47 5.76
CA GLU A 26 -6.15 -23.19 6.49
C GLU A 26 -4.70 -22.75 6.67
N PHE A 27 -3.83 -23.67 7.11
CA PHE A 27 -2.41 -23.40 7.28
C PHE A 27 -1.76 -22.88 6.00
N ILE A 28 -1.93 -23.57 4.87
CA ILE A 28 -1.28 -23.16 3.62
C ILE A 28 -1.87 -21.87 3.05
N ILE A 29 -3.18 -21.65 3.18
CA ILE A 29 -3.84 -20.41 2.72
C ILE A 29 -3.32 -19.21 3.52
N VAL A 30 -3.22 -19.33 4.85
CA VAL A 30 -2.69 -18.28 5.73
C VAL A 30 -1.20 -18.05 5.46
N LEU A 31 -0.40 -19.12 5.35
CA LEU A 31 1.03 -19.03 5.05
C LEU A 31 1.27 -18.31 3.71
N ALA A 32 0.51 -18.67 2.68
CA ALA A 32 0.56 -18.01 1.38
C ALA A 32 0.07 -16.55 1.45
N GLY A 33 -0.92 -16.27 2.29
CA GLY A 33 -1.45 -14.93 2.54
C GLY A 33 -0.47 -13.98 3.23
N VAL A 34 0.56 -14.47 3.92
CA VAL A 34 1.62 -13.65 4.52
C VAL A 34 2.94 -13.72 3.77
N ALA A 35 3.12 -14.69 2.88
CA ALA A 35 4.37 -14.93 2.16
C ALA A 35 4.91 -13.71 1.39
N PRO A 36 4.10 -12.86 0.73
CA PRO A 36 4.63 -11.67 0.04
C PRO A 36 5.39 -10.69 0.95
N ASP A 37 5.00 -10.59 2.23
CA ASP A 37 5.63 -9.72 3.23
C ASP A 37 6.96 -10.27 3.77
N ILE A 38 7.47 -11.41 3.26
CA ILE A 38 8.83 -11.89 3.59
C ILE A 38 9.91 -10.87 3.19
N ASP A 39 9.59 -9.94 2.30
CA ASP A 39 10.42 -8.79 1.96
C ASP A 39 10.71 -7.86 3.17
N MET A 40 9.97 -7.97 4.29
CA MET A 40 10.29 -7.28 5.54
C MET A 40 11.68 -7.62 6.05
N LEU A 41 12.27 -8.76 5.65
CA LEU A 41 13.65 -9.12 5.97
C LEU A 41 14.67 -8.07 5.50
N TYR A 42 14.35 -7.27 4.46
CA TYR A 42 15.21 -6.16 4.04
C TYR A 42 15.40 -5.09 5.13
N ARG A 43 14.51 -5.02 6.15
CA ARG A 43 14.68 -4.12 7.30
C ARG A 43 15.96 -4.39 8.09
N PHE A 44 16.41 -5.64 8.15
CA PHE A 44 17.67 -6.00 8.81
C PHE A 44 18.89 -5.39 8.12
N LYS A 45 18.80 -5.05 6.82
CA LYS A 45 19.88 -4.36 6.10
C LYS A 45 19.83 -2.86 6.33
N SER A 46 18.70 -2.23 6.05
CA SER A 46 18.41 -0.83 6.39
C SER A 46 16.97 -0.46 6.03
N LEU A 47 16.46 0.63 6.60
CA LEU A 47 15.16 1.18 6.21
C LEU A 47 15.10 1.63 4.74
N ALA A 48 16.23 2.08 4.16
CA ALA A 48 16.29 2.44 2.76
C ALA A 48 16.17 1.21 1.86
N LYS A 49 16.89 0.12 2.17
CA LYS A 49 16.78 -1.15 1.46
C LYS A 49 15.38 -1.75 1.60
N TYR A 50 14.81 -1.70 2.79
CA TYR A 50 13.42 -2.08 2.99
C TYR A 50 12.48 -1.32 2.07
N PHE A 51 12.54 0.02 2.05
CA PHE A 51 11.65 0.80 1.17
C PHE A 51 11.84 0.51 -0.33
N ILE A 52 13.08 0.25 -0.77
CA ILE A 52 13.37 -0.05 -2.18
C ILE A 52 12.72 -1.36 -2.64
N HIS A 53 12.68 -2.39 -1.78
CA HIS A 53 12.26 -3.74 -2.15
C HIS A 53 10.87 -4.12 -1.61
N HIS A 54 10.43 -3.50 -0.52
CA HIS A 54 9.14 -3.81 0.10
C HIS A 54 8.00 -3.50 -0.85
N ARG A 55 7.10 -4.47 -1.01
CA ARG A 55 5.96 -4.44 -1.94
C ARG A 55 6.35 -4.35 -3.41
N LYS A 56 7.61 -4.60 -3.76
CA LYS A 56 8.08 -4.54 -5.14
C LYS A 56 8.16 -5.93 -5.75
N GLU A 57 9.25 -6.66 -5.51
CA GLU A 57 9.51 -7.95 -6.15
C GLU A 57 8.48 -9.01 -5.76
N SER A 58 8.21 -9.17 -4.46
CA SER A 58 7.33 -10.20 -3.92
C SER A 58 5.84 -9.96 -4.18
N HIS A 59 5.48 -8.75 -4.62
CA HIS A 59 4.08 -8.33 -4.83
C HIS A 59 3.71 -8.14 -6.30
N SER A 60 4.61 -8.48 -7.22
CA SER A 60 4.32 -8.49 -8.66
C SER A 60 3.79 -9.85 -9.09
N LEU A 61 3.09 -9.91 -10.22
CA LEU A 61 2.60 -11.19 -10.76
C LEU A 61 3.74 -12.22 -10.93
N PRO A 62 4.89 -11.89 -11.57
CA PRO A 62 6.05 -12.78 -11.57
C PRO A 62 6.53 -13.18 -10.17
N GLY A 63 6.53 -12.25 -9.21
CA GLY A 63 6.89 -12.50 -7.83
C GLY A 63 6.00 -13.54 -7.15
N LEU A 64 4.68 -13.45 -7.33
CA LEU A 64 3.72 -14.42 -6.80
C LEU A 64 3.96 -15.82 -7.38
N PHE A 65 4.23 -15.93 -8.69
CA PHE A 65 4.57 -17.22 -9.30
C PHE A 65 5.82 -17.81 -8.66
N ILE A 66 6.87 -17.00 -8.46
CA ILE A 66 8.12 -17.46 -7.81
C ILE A 66 7.86 -17.88 -6.36
N LEU A 67 7.07 -17.12 -5.59
CA LEU A 67 6.70 -17.45 -4.21
C LEU A 67 5.82 -18.72 -4.11
N SER A 68 5.03 -19.03 -5.14
CA SER A 68 4.19 -20.23 -5.16
C SER A 68 5.02 -21.52 -5.17
N LEU A 69 6.25 -21.50 -5.72
CA LEU A 69 7.10 -22.68 -5.84
C LEU A 69 7.59 -23.23 -4.48
N PRO A 70 8.22 -22.45 -3.58
CA PRO A 70 8.60 -22.94 -2.27
C PRO A 70 7.37 -23.29 -1.42
N LEU A 71 6.24 -22.56 -1.55
CA LEU A 71 5.00 -22.88 -0.85
C LEU A 71 4.45 -24.24 -1.30
N LEU A 72 4.50 -24.54 -2.60
CA LEU A 72 4.09 -25.83 -3.15
C LEU A 72 5.01 -26.96 -2.68
N LEU A 73 6.32 -26.71 -2.58
CA LEU A 73 7.28 -27.68 -2.04
C LEU A 73 7.00 -27.98 -0.56
N ILE A 74 6.81 -26.94 0.27
CA ILE A 74 6.43 -27.07 1.67
C ILE A 74 5.13 -27.88 1.79
N GLY A 75 4.11 -27.52 1.01
CA GLY A 75 2.84 -28.22 1.01
C GLY A 75 2.98 -29.71 0.66
N LYS A 76 3.74 -30.05 -0.38
CA LYS A 76 3.95 -31.46 -0.77
C LYS A 76 4.73 -32.29 0.24
N ILE A 77 5.64 -31.68 1.00
CA ILE A 77 6.46 -32.38 2.00
C ILE A 77 5.70 -32.59 3.31
N PHE A 78 4.89 -31.60 3.72
CA PHE A 78 4.34 -31.55 5.07
C PHE A 78 2.81 -31.70 5.16
N LEU A 79 2.06 -31.55 4.05
CA LEU A 79 0.59 -31.52 4.04
C LEU A 79 0.03 -32.66 3.15
N HIS A 80 -0.19 -33.83 3.76
CA HIS A 80 -0.56 -35.05 3.04
C HIS A 80 -2.08 -35.23 2.84
N GLY A 81 -2.91 -34.44 3.55
CA GLY A 81 -4.37 -34.47 3.47
C GLY A 81 -4.95 -33.66 2.30
N LEU A 82 -4.12 -32.89 1.59
CA LEU A 82 -4.54 -32.10 0.43
C LEU A 82 -4.11 -32.76 -0.87
N ASN A 83 -5.04 -32.88 -1.82
CA ASN A 83 -4.63 -33.21 -3.19
C ASN A 83 -3.94 -32.01 -3.85
N PHE A 84 -3.25 -32.24 -4.97
CA PHE A 84 -2.49 -31.19 -5.66
C PHE A 84 -3.34 -29.96 -6.03
N SER A 85 -4.58 -30.18 -6.48
CA SER A 85 -5.48 -29.08 -6.87
C SER A 85 -5.87 -28.23 -5.66
N GLN A 86 -6.24 -28.84 -4.54
CA GLN A 86 -6.56 -28.15 -3.28
C GLN A 86 -5.36 -27.37 -2.76
N LEU A 87 -4.18 -27.98 -2.76
CA LEU A 87 -2.95 -27.34 -2.31
C LEU A 87 -2.61 -26.12 -3.18
N TYR A 88 -2.59 -26.29 -4.50
CA TYR A 88 -2.23 -25.22 -5.42
C TYR A 88 -3.28 -24.09 -5.44
N ALA A 89 -4.57 -24.43 -5.39
CA ALA A 89 -5.65 -23.45 -5.26
C ALA A 89 -5.55 -22.69 -3.93
N GLY A 90 -5.23 -23.36 -2.82
CA GLY A 90 -5.05 -22.71 -1.51
C GLY A 90 -3.89 -21.72 -1.50
N ILE A 91 -2.76 -22.09 -2.11
CA ILE A 91 -1.60 -21.19 -2.29
C ILE A 91 -2.01 -19.94 -3.06
N TRP A 92 -2.66 -20.09 -4.21
CA TRP A 92 -3.07 -18.93 -5.01
C TRP A 92 -4.17 -18.10 -4.35
N LEU A 93 -5.09 -18.73 -3.61
CA LEU A 93 -6.09 -18.01 -2.83
C LEU A 93 -5.43 -17.09 -1.80
N GLY A 94 -4.44 -17.60 -1.06
CA GLY A 94 -3.65 -16.80 -0.13
C GLY A 94 -2.90 -15.66 -0.83
N LEU A 95 -2.07 -15.98 -1.84
CA LEU A 95 -1.27 -15.00 -2.57
C LEU A 95 -2.12 -13.88 -3.21
N LEU A 96 -3.23 -14.24 -3.86
CA LEU A 96 -4.10 -13.25 -4.50
C LEU A 96 -4.88 -12.43 -3.46
N SER A 97 -5.27 -13.03 -2.34
CA SER A 97 -5.93 -12.31 -1.24
C SER A 97 -5.04 -11.20 -0.68
N HIS A 98 -3.74 -11.48 -0.52
CA HIS A 98 -2.76 -10.51 -0.07
C HIS A 98 -2.68 -9.32 -1.03
N ILE A 99 -2.47 -9.60 -2.32
CA ILE A 99 -2.32 -8.57 -3.35
C ILE A 99 -3.61 -7.77 -3.55
N PHE A 100 -4.76 -8.42 -3.42
CA PHE A 100 -6.05 -7.75 -3.44
C PHE A 100 -6.16 -6.70 -2.32
N LEU A 101 -5.88 -7.09 -1.07
CA LEU A 101 -5.91 -6.14 0.05
C LEU A 101 -4.89 -5.02 -0.12
N ASP A 102 -3.67 -5.34 -0.55
CA ASP A 102 -2.62 -4.35 -0.78
C ASP A 102 -2.97 -3.35 -1.88
N PHE A 103 -3.60 -3.80 -2.96
CA PHE A 103 -4.13 -2.95 -4.02
C PHE A 103 -5.18 -1.95 -3.48
N LEU A 104 -6.02 -2.36 -2.53
CA LEU A 104 -7.03 -1.47 -1.94
C LEU A 104 -6.42 -0.38 -1.03
N THR A 105 -5.19 -0.55 -0.56
CA THR A 105 -4.51 0.43 0.29
C THR A 105 -4.04 1.67 -0.47
N VAL A 106 -3.73 2.75 0.25
CA VAL A 106 -3.07 3.98 -0.28
C VAL A 106 -1.71 3.74 -0.93
N TYR A 107 -1.01 2.66 -0.57
CA TYR A 107 0.29 2.29 -1.12
C TYR A 107 0.15 1.61 -2.48
N GLY A 108 -0.71 0.59 -2.55
CA GLY A 108 -0.89 -0.22 -3.75
C GLY A 108 0.22 -1.22 -4.01
N VAL A 109 0.22 -1.77 -5.22
CA VAL A 109 1.12 -2.83 -5.68
C VAL A 109 1.60 -2.58 -7.12
N PRO A 110 2.84 -2.95 -7.48
CA PRO A 110 3.35 -2.87 -8.84
C PRO A 110 3.15 -4.19 -9.58
N PHE A 111 1.91 -4.51 -9.97
CA PHE A 111 1.52 -5.79 -10.59
C PHE A 111 2.47 -6.28 -11.71
N PHE A 112 2.97 -5.36 -12.53
CA PHE A 112 3.75 -5.65 -13.74
C PHE A 112 5.27 -5.50 -13.55
N PHE A 113 5.77 -5.36 -12.32
CA PHE A 113 7.20 -5.39 -12.07
C PHE A 113 7.79 -6.78 -12.44
N PRO A 114 8.95 -6.88 -13.12
CA PRO A 114 9.95 -5.83 -13.40
C PRO A 114 9.75 -5.04 -14.70
N PHE A 115 8.75 -5.37 -15.52
CA PHE A 115 8.52 -4.71 -16.81
C PHE A 115 8.02 -3.27 -16.68
N ARG A 116 7.30 -2.96 -15.60
CA ARG A 116 6.82 -1.61 -15.29
C ARG A 116 6.85 -1.34 -13.78
N GLU A 117 7.59 -0.33 -13.35
CA GLU A 117 7.77 0.03 -11.93
C GLU A 117 6.62 0.90 -11.35
N LYS A 118 5.48 0.98 -12.03
CA LYS A 118 4.34 1.81 -11.59
C LYS A 118 3.52 1.07 -10.54
N PHE A 119 3.29 1.72 -9.40
CA PHE A 119 2.36 1.25 -8.37
C PHE A 119 0.91 1.57 -8.77
N PHE A 120 0.03 0.58 -8.57
CA PHE A 120 -1.40 0.68 -8.77
C PHE A 120 -2.10 0.58 -7.43
N ASN A 121 -2.97 1.53 -7.12
CA ASN A 121 -3.77 1.52 -5.91
C ASN A 121 -5.21 1.92 -6.22
N PHE A 122 -6.16 1.28 -5.54
CA PHE A 122 -7.52 1.75 -5.43
C PHE A 122 -7.68 2.73 -4.27
N GLY A 123 -6.81 2.70 -3.25
CA GLY A 123 -6.69 3.76 -2.24
C GLY A 123 -7.97 4.07 -1.48
N ILE A 124 -8.71 3.04 -1.07
CA ILE A 124 -9.89 3.15 -0.20
C ILE A 124 -9.60 2.76 1.25
N LEU A 125 -8.54 1.97 1.47
CA LEU A 125 -8.07 1.58 2.79
C LEU A 125 -6.79 2.34 3.15
N PHE A 126 -6.63 2.67 4.42
CA PHE A 126 -5.32 3.00 4.96
C PHE A 126 -4.50 1.71 5.16
N PHE A 127 -3.18 1.79 5.34
CA PHE A 127 -2.37 0.57 5.47
C PHE A 127 -2.63 -0.23 6.75
N LEU A 128 -3.22 0.42 7.75
CA LEU A 128 -3.69 -0.14 9.02
C LEU A 128 -5.16 0.26 9.18
N ASP A 129 -6.05 -0.73 9.29
CA ASP A 129 -7.49 -0.51 9.39
C ASP A 129 -8.13 -1.46 10.43
N PRO A 130 -8.19 -1.03 11.70
CA PRO A 130 -8.80 -1.80 12.77
C PRO A 130 -10.27 -2.13 12.55
N TRP A 131 -11.00 -1.35 11.74
CA TRP A 131 -12.39 -1.69 11.42
C TRP A 131 -12.44 -2.96 10.57
N LEU A 132 -11.52 -3.09 9.61
CA LEU A 132 -11.41 -4.31 8.80
C LEU A 132 -11.07 -5.52 9.66
N ASP A 133 -10.13 -5.37 10.61
CA ASP A 133 -9.79 -6.44 11.55
C ASP A 133 -10.98 -6.85 12.41
N ILE A 134 -11.71 -5.88 12.99
CA ILE A 134 -12.91 -6.14 13.80
C ILE A 134 -13.96 -6.91 13.00
N LEU A 135 -14.17 -6.57 11.73
CA LEU A 135 -15.12 -7.28 10.86
C LEU A 135 -14.66 -8.71 10.53
N LEU A 136 -13.36 -8.99 10.59
CA LEU A 136 -12.79 -10.31 10.33
C LEU A 136 -12.68 -11.20 11.58
N LEU A 137 -12.65 -10.62 12.78
CA LEU A 137 -12.58 -11.38 14.03
C LEU A 137 -13.66 -12.48 14.17
N PRO A 138 -14.94 -12.28 13.76
CA PRO A 138 -15.94 -13.33 13.81
C PRO A 138 -15.52 -14.61 13.10
N ALA A 139 -14.75 -14.52 12.01
CA ALA A 139 -14.31 -15.68 11.22
C ALA A 139 -13.50 -16.72 12.01
N ILE A 140 -12.93 -16.36 13.15
CA ILE A 140 -12.16 -17.27 14.02
C ILE A 140 -12.89 -17.60 15.34
N LEU A 141 -14.09 -17.06 15.57
CA LEU A 141 -14.80 -17.20 16.84
C LEU A 141 -15.23 -18.63 17.13
N ASP A 142 -15.52 -19.43 16.12
CA ASP A 142 -15.91 -20.84 16.29
C ASP A 142 -14.82 -21.71 16.96
N ARG A 143 -13.59 -21.19 17.08
CA ARG A 143 -12.55 -21.80 17.92
C ARG A 143 -12.88 -21.75 19.41
N PHE A 144 -13.77 -20.82 19.80
CA PHE A 144 -14.19 -20.56 21.18
C PHE A 144 -15.67 -20.90 21.41
N ILE A 145 -16.47 -21.00 20.35
CA ILE A 145 -17.91 -21.30 20.42
C ILE A 145 -18.24 -22.46 19.49
N GLN A 146 -19.15 -23.35 19.87
CA GLN A 146 -19.50 -24.56 19.10
C GLN A 146 -20.34 -24.25 17.84
N LEU A 147 -19.83 -23.41 16.95
CA LEU A 147 -20.44 -23.08 15.67
C LEU A 147 -19.71 -23.80 14.53
N PRO A 148 -20.40 -24.13 13.42
CA PRO A 148 -19.73 -24.54 12.20
C PRO A 148 -18.81 -23.41 11.70
N PRO A 149 -17.58 -23.71 11.25
CA PRO A 149 -16.57 -22.71 10.89
C PRO A 149 -17.01 -21.78 9.75
N ALA A 150 -17.81 -22.30 8.81
CA ALA A 150 -18.22 -21.59 7.61
C ALA A 150 -19.18 -20.43 7.87
N PHE A 151 -20.10 -20.58 8.82
CA PHE A 151 -21.13 -19.58 9.07
C PHE A 151 -20.56 -18.21 9.51
N PRO A 152 -19.76 -18.11 10.58
CA PRO A 152 -19.22 -16.83 11.01
C PRO A 152 -18.19 -16.27 10.01
N ALA A 153 -17.42 -17.13 9.33
CA ALA A 153 -16.48 -16.70 8.28
C ALA A 153 -17.19 -16.04 7.09
N ARG A 154 -18.31 -16.62 6.61
CA ARG A 154 -19.12 -16.04 5.53
C ARG A 154 -19.74 -14.72 5.94
N ILE A 155 -20.21 -14.59 7.20
CA ILE A 155 -20.70 -13.31 7.74
C ILE A 155 -19.60 -12.26 7.75
N SER A 156 -18.40 -12.60 8.23
CA SER A 156 -17.23 -11.70 8.21
C SER A 156 -16.92 -11.23 6.80
N LEU A 157 -16.79 -12.15 5.83
CA LEU A 157 -16.50 -11.78 4.43
C LEU A 157 -17.60 -10.91 3.83
N PHE A 158 -18.87 -11.20 4.12
CA PHE A 158 -19.99 -10.38 3.66
C PHE A 158 -19.94 -8.96 4.27
N ALA A 159 -19.65 -8.84 5.57
CA ALA A 159 -19.49 -7.56 6.24
C ALA A 159 -18.31 -6.77 5.67
N VAL A 160 -17.19 -7.44 5.37
CA VAL A 160 -16.05 -6.83 4.67
C VAL A 160 -16.45 -6.31 3.29
N CYS A 161 -17.19 -7.09 2.50
CA CYS A 161 -17.68 -6.62 1.19
C CYS A 161 -18.53 -5.35 1.30
N ILE A 162 -19.46 -5.31 2.26
CA ILE A 162 -20.27 -4.11 2.53
C ILE A 162 -19.38 -2.93 2.94
N TYR A 163 -18.40 -3.17 3.82
CA TYR A 163 -17.49 -2.14 4.28
C TYR A 163 -16.64 -1.55 3.15
N LEU A 164 -16.07 -2.41 2.28
CA LEU A 164 -15.30 -1.95 1.11
C LEU A 164 -16.17 -1.17 0.12
N LEU A 165 -17.42 -1.59 -0.08
CA LEU A 165 -18.39 -0.84 -0.90
C LEU A 165 -18.66 0.54 -0.29
N PHE A 166 -18.91 0.61 1.02
CA PHE A 166 -19.11 1.86 1.75
C PHE A 166 -17.90 2.80 1.57
N LEU A 167 -16.67 2.32 1.77
CA LEU A 167 -15.45 3.12 1.56
C LEU A 167 -15.29 3.58 0.11
N SER A 168 -15.67 2.75 -0.85
CA SER A 168 -15.66 3.10 -2.28
C SER A 168 -16.63 4.25 -2.58
N VAL A 169 -17.83 4.21 -1.99
CA VAL A 169 -18.80 5.32 -2.09
C VAL A 169 -18.24 6.58 -1.45
N MET A 170 -17.64 6.49 -0.25
CA MET A 170 -17.00 7.65 0.40
C MET A 170 -15.89 8.26 -0.46
N LYS A 171 -15.07 7.43 -1.11
CA LYS A 171 -14.04 7.89 -2.05
C LYS A 171 -14.65 8.65 -3.24
N ILE A 172 -15.70 8.11 -3.84
CA ILE A 172 -16.38 8.74 -4.98
C ILE A 172 -16.94 10.11 -4.57
N LEU A 173 -17.61 10.19 -3.41
CA LEU A 173 -18.11 11.46 -2.88
C LEU A 173 -16.98 12.46 -2.61
N ALA A 174 -15.84 11.99 -2.07
CA ALA A 174 -14.68 12.85 -1.84
C ALA A 174 -14.09 13.39 -3.15
N LEU A 175 -14.02 12.56 -4.20
CA LEU A 175 -13.58 12.98 -5.52
C LEU A 175 -14.54 13.98 -6.17
N ILE A 176 -15.85 13.80 -6.04
CA ILE A 176 -16.87 14.71 -6.58
C ILE A 176 -16.77 16.08 -5.90
N HIS A 177 -16.88 16.12 -4.56
CA HIS A 177 -16.80 17.37 -3.80
C HIS A 177 -15.44 18.05 -3.94
N GLY A 178 -14.37 17.26 -3.91
CA GLY A 178 -13.01 17.74 -4.11
C GLY A 178 -12.80 18.37 -5.48
N ARG A 179 -13.29 17.73 -6.54
CA ARG A 179 -13.19 18.26 -7.91
C ARG A 179 -13.92 19.59 -8.03
N LYS A 180 -15.15 19.69 -7.51
CA LYS A 180 -15.91 20.95 -7.50
C LYS A 180 -15.13 22.07 -6.81
N PHE A 181 -14.65 21.81 -5.60
CA PHE A 181 -13.92 22.82 -4.83
C PHE A 181 -12.60 23.26 -5.49
N PHE A 182 -11.83 22.33 -6.06
CA PHE A 182 -10.60 22.68 -6.78
C PHE A 182 -10.88 23.50 -8.04
N LEU A 183 -11.96 23.23 -8.77
CA LEU A 183 -12.34 24.03 -9.94
C LEU A 183 -12.68 25.48 -9.56
N GLU A 184 -13.33 25.68 -8.41
CA GLU A 184 -13.71 27.01 -7.92
C GLU A 184 -12.51 27.79 -7.35
N LYS A 185 -11.59 27.14 -6.63
CA LYS A 185 -10.51 27.81 -5.88
C LYS A 185 -9.13 27.75 -6.51
N SER A 186 -8.89 26.83 -7.44
CA SER A 186 -7.61 26.65 -8.12
C SER A 186 -7.81 26.11 -9.54
N PRO A 187 -8.50 26.87 -10.42
CA PRO A 187 -8.88 26.43 -11.76
C PRO A 187 -7.69 26.02 -12.63
N GLU A 188 -6.48 26.53 -12.37
CA GLU A 188 -5.24 26.14 -13.03
C GLU A 188 -4.88 24.66 -12.83
N THR A 189 -5.48 24.01 -11.82
CA THR A 189 -5.29 22.59 -11.55
C THR A 189 -6.31 21.70 -12.26
N ALA A 190 -7.30 22.25 -12.99
CA ALA A 190 -8.46 21.52 -13.51
C ALA A 190 -8.09 20.26 -14.31
N GLN A 191 -7.08 20.36 -15.18
CA GLN A 191 -6.62 19.27 -16.06
C GLN A 191 -5.76 18.22 -15.35
N SER A 192 -5.27 18.48 -14.14
CA SER A 192 -4.46 17.52 -13.39
C SER A 192 -5.29 16.36 -12.82
N HIS A 193 -4.65 15.22 -12.61
CA HIS A 193 -5.25 14.09 -11.91
C HIS A 193 -5.56 14.47 -10.45
N LEU A 194 -6.80 14.24 -10.00
CA LEU A 194 -7.21 14.37 -8.61
C LEU A 194 -7.07 13.04 -7.90
N TYR A 195 -6.12 12.98 -6.97
CA TYR A 195 -5.96 11.83 -6.09
C TYR A 195 -6.75 12.03 -4.80
N ALA A 196 -7.30 10.93 -4.29
CA ALA A 196 -8.00 10.87 -3.02
C ALA A 196 -7.55 9.64 -2.23
N SER A 197 -7.22 9.86 -0.96
CA SER A 197 -6.85 8.83 0.01
C SER A 197 -7.57 9.06 1.34
N PRO A 198 -8.03 8.01 2.04
CA PRO A 198 -8.67 8.14 3.33
C PRO A 198 -7.65 8.56 4.41
N PHE A 199 -8.11 9.26 5.44
CA PHE A 199 -7.36 9.43 6.67
C PHE A 199 -7.39 8.15 7.52
N PRO A 200 -6.35 7.90 8.34
CA PRO A 200 -6.35 6.76 9.26
C PRO A 200 -7.59 6.76 10.14
N LEU A 201 -8.24 5.60 10.28
CA LEU A 201 -9.39 5.36 11.17
C LEU A 201 -10.65 6.18 10.88
N ASN A 202 -10.68 7.01 9.82
CA ASN A 202 -11.76 7.95 9.58
C ASN A 202 -12.23 7.92 8.13
N PRO A 203 -13.33 7.19 7.81
CA PRO A 203 -13.81 7.04 6.44
C PRO A 203 -14.47 8.31 5.87
N PHE A 204 -14.73 9.32 6.72
CA PHE A 204 -15.35 10.57 6.31
C PHE A 204 -14.33 11.68 6.02
N ASN A 205 -13.06 11.47 6.36
CA ASN A 205 -12.00 12.44 6.12
C ASN A 205 -11.06 11.93 5.02
N TRP A 206 -10.86 12.75 4.01
CA TRP A 206 -10.10 12.41 2.82
C TRP A 206 -9.01 13.44 2.58
N LEU A 207 -7.81 12.96 2.27
CA LEU A 207 -6.73 13.75 1.75
C LEU A 207 -6.86 13.80 0.23
N LEU A 208 -6.95 15.00 -0.30
CA LEU A 208 -7.00 15.28 -1.72
C LEU A 208 -5.72 15.94 -2.20
N LEU A 209 -5.19 15.45 -3.32
CA LEU A 209 -3.97 15.95 -3.93
C LEU A 209 -4.16 16.21 -5.43
N ARG A 210 -3.62 17.32 -5.91
CA ARG A 210 -3.45 17.62 -7.33
C ARG A 210 -2.02 18.06 -7.58
N LYS A 211 -1.44 17.65 -8.69
CA LYS A 211 -0.10 18.07 -9.11
C LYS A 211 -0.19 18.82 -10.43
N SER A 212 0.29 20.06 -10.44
CA SER A 212 0.40 20.87 -11.65
C SER A 212 1.83 21.41 -11.74
N GLN A 213 2.56 21.00 -12.79
CA GLN A 213 3.97 21.31 -12.96
C GLN A 213 4.81 20.90 -11.73
N ASN A 214 5.49 21.86 -11.09
CA ASN A 214 6.27 21.65 -9.86
C ASN A 214 5.47 21.96 -8.59
N LYS A 215 4.17 22.26 -8.67
CA LYS A 215 3.32 22.55 -7.52
C LYS A 215 2.44 21.35 -7.18
N ILE A 216 2.33 21.06 -5.89
CA ILE A 216 1.39 20.08 -5.36
C ILE A 216 0.40 20.78 -4.44
N TYR A 217 -0.87 20.64 -4.74
CA TYR A 217 -1.98 21.20 -4.00
C TYR A 217 -2.53 20.12 -3.08
N ARG A 218 -2.61 20.41 -1.79
CA ARG A 218 -2.99 19.46 -0.74
C ARG A 218 -4.16 20.03 0.04
N MET A 219 -5.22 19.26 0.18
CA MET A 219 -6.42 19.66 0.90
C MET A 219 -6.95 18.49 1.71
N ARG A 220 -7.35 18.76 2.95
CA ARG A 220 -8.20 17.85 3.72
C ARG A 220 -9.66 18.16 3.41
N LEU A 221 -10.43 17.14 3.07
CA LEU A 221 -11.87 17.22 2.87
C LEU A 221 -12.57 16.37 3.94
N SER A 222 -13.44 17.00 4.73
CA SER A 222 -14.43 16.28 5.52
C SER A 222 -15.71 16.17 4.71
N LEU A 223 -16.23 14.95 4.55
CA LEU A 223 -17.55 14.74 3.92
C LEU A 223 -18.71 15.25 4.79
N ILE A 224 -18.44 15.51 6.08
CA ILE A 224 -19.43 16.01 7.04
C ILE A 224 -19.33 17.53 7.21
N PHE A 225 -18.11 18.05 7.37
CA PHE A 225 -17.85 19.45 7.72
C PHE A 225 -17.38 20.30 6.53
N GLY A 226 -17.20 19.68 5.36
CA GLY A 226 -16.73 20.34 4.15
C GLY A 226 -15.20 20.42 4.01
N PRO A 227 -14.73 21.15 2.99
CA PRO A 227 -13.30 21.26 2.65
C PRO A 227 -12.54 22.19 3.61
N GLY A 228 -11.31 21.80 3.94
CA GLY A 228 -10.35 22.67 4.61
C GLY A 228 -9.56 23.55 3.61
N PRO A 229 -8.57 24.33 4.09
CA PRO A 229 -7.75 25.18 3.23
C PRO A 229 -6.87 24.34 2.29
N ILE A 230 -6.63 24.87 1.09
CA ILE A 230 -5.67 24.31 0.14
C ILE A 230 -4.27 24.79 0.51
N SER A 231 -3.38 23.86 0.81
CA SER A 231 -1.95 24.11 1.00
C SER A 231 -1.21 23.85 -0.31
N ILE A 232 -0.33 24.78 -0.72
CA ILE A 232 0.45 24.67 -1.95
C ILE A 232 1.91 24.40 -1.61
N PHE A 233 2.44 23.31 -2.17
CA PHE A 233 3.83 22.89 -2.01
C PHE A 233 4.56 23.09 -3.33
N VAL A 234 5.53 24.00 -3.36
CA VAL A 234 6.33 24.29 -4.55
C VAL A 234 7.62 23.47 -4.50
N SER A 235 7.65 22.37 -5.25
CA SER A 235 8.81 21.49 -5.35
C SER A 235 9.89 22.09 -6.24
N VAL A 236 11.14 21.67 -6.01
CA VAL A 236 12.23 21.88 -6.97
C VAL A 236 11.83 21.30 -8.34
N PRO A 237 12.06 22.02 -9.46
CA PRO A 237 11.79 21.52 -10.81
C PRO A 237 12.52 20.21 -11.11
N ALA A 238 11.90 19.33 -11.91
CA ALA A 238 12.45 18.02 -12.23
C ALA A 238 13.83 18.09 -12.92
N GLU A 239 14.04 19.10 -13.76
CA GLU A 239 15.31 19.36 -14.46
C GLU A 239 16.49 19.57 -13.50
N LYS A 240 16.26 20.19 -12.34
CA LYS A 240 17.31 20.39 -11.33
C LYS A 240 17.56 19.13 -10.49
N LEU A 241 16.62 18.18 -10.49
CA LEU A 241 16.73 16.94 -9.73
C LEU A 241 17.34 15.81 -10.56
N SER A 242 17.10 15.78 -11.88
CA SER A 242 17.48 14.65 -12.75
C SER A 242 18.93 14.17 -12.59
N PRO A 243 19.97 15.02 -12.46
CA PRO A 243 21.36 14.55 -12.35
C PRO A 243 21.63 13.73 -11.07
N PHE A 244 20.79 13.90 -10.05
CA PHE A 244 20.93 13.26 -8.75
C PHE A 244 20.03 12.03 -8.60
N LEU A 245 18.88 12.01 -9.28
CA LEU A 245 17.90 10.92 -9.16
C LEU A 245 18.43 9.59 -9.68
N GLU A 246 19.14 9.60 -10.80
CA GLU A 246 19.72 8.39 -11.39
C GLU A 246 20.81 7.77 -10.51
N LYS A 247 21.49 8.61 -9.72
CA LYS A 247 22.59 8.22 -8.84
C LYS A 247 22.14 7.69 -7.49
N SER A 248 20.86 7.85 -7.11
CA SER A 248 20.30 7.38 -5.84
C SER A 248 19.21 6.33 -6.04
N PRO A 249 19.48 5.05 -5.70
CA PRO A 249 18.48 3.99 -5.75
C PRO A 249 17.23 4.32 -4.92
N LEU A 250 17.40 4.96 -3.76
CA LEU A 250 16.29 5.37 -2.90
C LEU A 250 15.36 6.38 -3.59
N PHE A 251 15.93 7.39 -4.24
CA PHE A 251 15.13 8.40 -4.94
C PHE A 251 14.47 7.83 -6.20
N LYS A 252 15.15 6.93 -6.92
CA LYS A 252 14.53 6.18 -8.03
C LYS A 252 13.31 5.37 -7.55
N ALA A 253 13.45 4.67 -6.42
CA ALA A 253 12.33 3.92 -5.82
C ALA A 253 11.17 4.86 -5.41
N LEU A 254 11.47 6.03 -4.83
CA LEU A 254 10.43 7.02 -4.49
C LEU A 254 9.66 7.49 -5.72
N TYR A 255 10.35 7.79 -6.82
CA TYR A 255 9.74 8.23 -8.07
C TYR A 255 8.80 7.19 -8.69
N GLY A 256 9.13 5.90 -8.59
CA GLY A 256 8.23 4.82 -9.00
C GLY A 256 7.01 4.67 -8.08
N PHE A 257 7.18 4.99 -6.80
CA PHE A 257 6.20 4.77 -5.74
C PHE A 257 5.10 5.85 -5.65
N SER A 258 5.43 7.13 -5.87
CA SER A 258 4.48 8.25 -5.71
C SER A 258 4.62 9.30 -6.81
N GLU A 259 3.48 9.81 -7.28
CA GLU A 259 3.45 11.00 -8.12
C GLU A 259 3.52 12.32 -7.32
N PHE A 260 3.12 12.30 -6.04
CA PHE A 260 2.98 13.47 -5.16
C PHE A 260 4.22 13.71 -4.29
N LEU A 261 5.38 13.64 -4.93
CA LEU A 261 6.67 13.88 -4.28
C LEU A 261 7.00 15.37 -4.25
N PHE A 262 7.26 15.87 -3.05
CA PHE A 262 7.77 17.20 -2.81
C PHE A 262 9.26 17.14 -2.52
N PHE A 263 10.07 17.92 -3.24
CA PHE A 263 11.52 17.95 -3.07
C PHE A 263 12.02 19.33 -2.66
N LYS A 264 13.02 19.32 -1.77
CA LYS A 264 13.85 20.49 -1.45
C LYS A 264 15.31 20.17 -1.74
N LEU A 265 16.01 21.13 -2.32
CA LEU A 265 17.44 21.11 -2.57
C LEU A 265 18.09 22.18 -1.70
N SER A 266 19.17 21.83 -1.01
CA SER A 266 19.98 22.73 -0.21
C SER A 266 21.44 22.52 -0.61
N GLU A 267 22.06 23.57 -1.13
CA GLU A 267 23.51 23.61 -1.32
C GLU A 267 24.18 23.82 0.04
N GLN A 268 25.30 23.13 0.25
CA GLN A 268 26.14 23.20 1.45
C GLN A 268 27.60 23.22 1.00
N ASP A 269 28.51 23.72 1.82
CA ASP A 269 29.94 23.81 1.47
C ASP A 269 30.53 22.43 1.10
N SER A 270 30.02 21.37 1.73
CA SER A 270 30.42 19.97 1.47
C SER A 270 29.74 19.31 0.25
N GLY A 271 28.86 20.02 -0.46
CA GLY A 271 28.10 19.53 -1.61
C GLY A 271 26.58 19.69 -1.48
N THR A 272 25.81 18.91 -2.21
CA THR A 272 24.35 19.11 -2.35
C THR A 272 23.55 18.15 -1.49
N LYS A 273 22.57 18.66 -0.74
CA LYS A 273 21.61 17.86 0.03
C LYS A 273 20.23 17.93 -0.60
N ILE A 274 19.65 16.77 -0.89
CA ILE A 274 18.30 16.63 -1.41
C ILE A 274 17.43 15.96 -0.36
N SER A 275 16.23 16.49 -0.15
CA SER A 275 15.21 15.90 0.71
C SER A 275 13.91 15.76 -0.07
N GLY A 276 13.30 14.57 0.00
CA GLY A 276 12.04 14.25 -0.67
C GLY A 276 10.99 13.75 0.33
N TRP A 277 9.74 14.14 0.13
CA TRP A 277 8.59 13.75 0.95
C TRP A 277 7.46 13.26 0.05
N ASP A 278 6.78 12.18 0.44
CA ASP A 278 5.52 11.79 -0.19
C ASP A 278 4.35 12.48 0.51
N LEU A 279 3.72 13.45 -0.17
CA LEU A 279 2.66 14.26 0.42
C LEU A 279 1.36 13.50 0.68
N ARG A 280 1.23 12.26 0.17
CA ARG A 280 0.15 11.34 0.56
C ARG A 280 0.25 10.98 2.04
N MET A 281 1.46 10.71 2.51
CA MET A 281 1.72 10.12 3.83
C MET A 281 2.35 11.12 4.81
N SER A 282 3.03 12.15 4.31
CA SER A 282 3.66 13.14 5.17
C SER A 282 2.61 14.10 5.74
N ASN A 283 2.42 14.09 7.06
CA ASN A 283 1.83 15.22 7.74
C ASN A 283 2.90 16.28 7.96
N TYR A 284 2.80 17.39 7.22
CA TYR A 284 3.61 18.60 7.40
C TYR A 284 5.14 18.37 7.46
N GLY A 285 5.64 17.41 6.66
CA GLY A 285 7.08 17.22 6.44
C GLY A 285 7.83 16.33 7.46
N LEU A 286 7.12 15.65 8.38
CA LEU A 286 7.77 14.82 9.40
C LEU A 286 7.77 13.31 9.09
N ALA A 287 6.69 12.78 8.50
CA ALA A 287 6.56 11.36 8.16
C ALA A 287 6.91 11.07 6.69
N PHE A 288 7.40 9.85 6.41
CA PHE A 288 7.75 9.34 5.08
C PHE A 288 8.65 10.27 4.24
N HIS A 289 9.93 10.31 4.57
CA HIS A 289 10.90 11.16 3.88
C HIS A 289 12.21 10.43 3.55
N ALA A 290 12.80 10.79 2.41
CA ALA A 290 14.16 10.41 2.04
C ALA A 290 15.09 11.62 2.03
N ARG A 291 16.36 11.39 2.33
CA ARG A 291 17.44 12.37 2.16
C ARG A 291 18.61 11.71 1.45
N ALA A 292 19.20 12.43 0.51
CA ALA A 292 20.46 12.06 -0.11
C ALA A 292 21.44 13.24 0.04
N LYS A 293 22.71 12.92 0.29
CA LYS A 293 23.83 13.86 0.27
C LYS A 293 24.74 13.50 -0.88
N PHE A 294 25.12 14.51 -1.66
CA PHE A 294 26.05 14.41 -2.76
C PHE A 294 27.27 15.28 -2.47
N ASN A 295 28.45 14.85 -2.94
CA ASN A 295 29.65 15.68 -2.87
C ASN A 295 29.63 16.76 -3.97
N GLN A 296 30.68 17.57 -4.06
CA GLN A 296 30.81 18.63 -5.07
C GLN A 296 30.85 18.08 -6.51
N ASN A 297 31.28 16.83 -6.70
CA ASN A 297 31.27 16.14 -8.00
C ASN A 297 29.90 15.51 -8.34
N ALA A 298 28.87 15.82 -7.55
CA ALA A 298 27.53 15.25 -7.64
C ALA A 298 27.50 13.71 -7.50
N GLU A 299 28.42 13.12 -6.74
CA GLU A 299 28.44 11.69 -6.43
C GLU A 299 27.73 11.43 -5.10
N LEU A 300 26.99 10.31 -5.02
CA LEU A 300 26.22 9.97 -3.83
C LEU A 300 27.15 9.62 -2.66
N VAL A 301 27.10 10.40 -1.60
CA VAL A 301 27.86 10.16 -0.35
C VAL A 301 27.05 9.32 0.62
N SER A 302 25.76 9.63 0.78
CA SER A 302 24.88 8.88 1.67
C SER A 302 23.41 9.09 1.33
N GLU A 303 22.59 8.09 1.58
CA GLU A 303 21.13 8.19 1.52
C GLU A 303 20.49 7.60 2.78
N LYS A 304 19.38 8.19 3.21
CA LYS A 304 18.63 7.76 4.40
C LYS A 304 17.14 7.88 4.13
N PHE A 305 16.40 6.85 4.54
CA PHE A 305 14.94 6.86 4.55
C PHE A 305 14.44 6.85 6.00
N ARG A 306 13.36 7.58 6.28
CA ARG A 306 12.61 7.48 7.54
C ARG A 306 11.12 7.49 7.26
N TYR A 307 10.40 6.61 7.95
CA TYR A 307 8.95 6.69 8.10
C TYR A 307 8.63 6.58 9.60
N TYR A 308 7.64 7.36 10.05
CA TYR A 308 7.12 7.40 11.41
C TYR A 308 5.63 7.12 11.33
#